data_AF-A0A0X8JRA6-F1
#
_entry.id   AF-A0A0X8JRA6-F1
#
_cell.length_a   1.000
_cell.length_b   1.000
_cell.length_c   1.000
_cell.angle_alpha   90.00
_cell.angle_beta   90.00
_cell.angle_gamma   90.00
#
_symmetry.space_group_name_H-M   'P 1'
#
loop_
_entity.id
_entity.type
_entity.pdbx_description
1 polymer ?
#
loop_
_entity_poly.entity_id
_entity_poly.type
_entity_poly.pdbx_seq_one_letter_code
_entity_poly.pdbx_strand_id
1 'polypeptide(L)' 'MVHHYESEKDYIDSPAVIGENIITASGLVSVDFTMQILQKLDISTQKMREIWYDAFKKGIYPDDLEHSA' A
#
# COMPACT_ATOMS: atom_id res chain seq x y z
N MET A 1 -11.18 38.55 7.12
CA MET A 1 -11.86 37.28 7.45
C MET A 1 -10.86 36.16 7.26
N VAL A 2 -10.76 35.23 8.21
CA VAL A 2 -9.95 34.02 8.07
C VAL A 2 -10.92 32.89 7.73
N HIS A 3 -10.71 32.21 6.60
CA HIS A 3 -11.47 31.03 6.24
C HIS A 3 -10.95 29.85 7.07
N HIS A 4 -11.82 29.19 7.83
CA HIS A 4 -11.47 27.96 8.53
C HIS A 4 -11.49 26.80 7.53
N TYR A 5 -10.51 25.91 7.62
CA TYR A 5 -10.47 24.70 6.80
C TYR A 5 -11.52 23.72 7.34
N GLU A 6 -12.57 23.44 6.56
CA GLU A 6 -13.69 22.59 6.99
C GLU A 6 -13.56 21.12 6.57
N SER A 7 -12.61 20.80 5.69
CA SER A 7 -12.46 19.44 5.14
C SER A 7 -11.80 18.45 6.10
N GLU A 8 -11.37 18.89 7.29
CA GLU A 8 -10.87 18.00 8.34
C GLU A 8 -11.89 16.91 8.71
N LYS A 9 -13.19 17.23 8.64
CA LYS A 9 -14.28 16.26 8.88
C LYS A 9 -14.29 15.08 7.91
N ASP A 10 -13.72 15.25 6.72
CA ASP A 10 -13.67 14.24 5.66
C ASP A 10 -12.31 13.51 5.65
N TYR A 11 -11.39 13.86 6.56
CA TYR A 11 -10.10 13.18 6.69
C TYR A 11 -10.29 11.80 7.30
N ILE A 12 -9.72 10.79 6.64
CA ILE A 12 -9.70 9.42 7.14
C ILE A 12 -8.32 9.19 7.75
N ASP A 13 -8.27 9.01 9.08
CA ASP A 13 -7.04 8.68 9.81
C ASP A 13 -6.65 7.21 9.60
N SER A 14 -6.10 6.95 8.40
CA SER A 14 -5.62 5.65 7.96
C SER A 14 -4.28 5.82 7.24
N PRO A 15 -3.32 4.90 7.39
CA PRO A 15 -2.04 4.97 6.69
C PRO A 15 -2.18 5.02 5.16
N ALA A 16 -3.23 4.39 4.60
CA ALA A 16 -3.57 4.48 3.19
C ALA A 16 -5.09 4.46 3.00
N VAL A 17 -5.57 5.16 1.96
CA VAL A 17 -6.98 5.26 1.58
C VAL A 17 -7.10 5.06 0.07
N ILE A 18 -8.05 4.22 -0.34
CA ILE A 18 -8.32 3.91 -1.75
C ILE A 18 -9.70 4.45 -2.09
N GLY A 19 -9.73 5.48 -2.93
CA GLY A 19 -10.93 5.91 -3.63
C GLY A 19 -11.14 5.11 -4.91
N GLU A 20 -12.08 5.55 -5.74
CA GLU A 20 -12.40 4.85 -6.99
C GLU A 20 -11.20 4.80 -7.95
N ASN A 21 -10.55 5.94 -8.17
CA ASN A 21 -9.42 6.10 -9.09
C ASN A 21 -8.26 6.92 -8.49
N ILE A 22 -8.26 7.11 -7.16
CA ILE A 22 -7.22 7.83 -6.44
C ILE A 22 -6.80 7.02 -5.22
N ILE A 23 -5.50 6.92 -4.97
CA ILE A 23 -4.96 6.30 -3.78
C ILE A 23 -4.11 7.36 -3.08
N THR A 24 -4.36 7.57 -1.80
CA THR A 24 -3.55 8.45 -0.94
C THR A 24 -2.95 7.63 0.20
N ALA A 25 -1.79 8.03 0.68
CA ALA A 25 -1.12 7.36 1.78
C ALA A 25 -0.21 8.31 2.56
N SER A 26 0.06 7.95 3.82
CA SER A 26 1.14 8.54 4.61
C SER A 26 2.50 8.20 4.00
N GLY A 27 3.46 9.12 4.09
CA GLY A 27 4.83 8.91 3.64
C GLY A 27 5.57 7.77 4.36
N LEU A 28 5.03 7.27 5.48
CA LEU A 28 5.62 6.18 6.26
C LEU A 28 5.26 4.78 5.74
N VAL A 29 4.33 4.64 4.79
CA VAL A 29 3.80 3.34 4.32
C VAL A 29 3.96 3.11 2.82
N SER A 30 5.12 3.47 2.28
CA SER A 30 5.42 3.38 0.84
C SER A 30 5.23 1.98 0.23
N VAL A 31 5.57 0.92 0.97
CA VAL A 31 5.40 -0.48 0.50
C VAL A 31 3.92 -0.85 0.40
N ASP A 32 3.13 -0.54 1.43
CA ASP A 32 1.69 -0.80 1.44
C ASP A 32 0.97 0.01 0.35
N PHE A 33 1.34 1.28 0.19
CA PHE A 33 0.83 2.13 -0.89
C PHE A 33 1.10 1.53 -2.27
N THR A 34 2.32 1.05 -2.51
CA THR A 34 2.69 0.40 -3.78
C THR A 34 1.88 -0.88 -4.00
N MET A 35 1.66 -1.70 -2.97
CA MET A 35 0.84 -2.91 -3.07
C MET A 35 -0.59 -2.59 -3.52
N GLN A 36 -1.19 -1.51 -3.00
CA GLN A 36 -2.53 -1.07 -3.42
C GLN A 36 -2.56 -0.63 -4.88
N ILE A 37 -1.53 0.06 -5.38
CA ILE A 37 -1.42 0.43 -6.80
C ILE A 37 -1.34 -0.82 -7.67
N LEU A 38 -0.46 -1.77 -7.33
CA LEU A 38 -0.26 -3.00 -8.10
C LEU A 38 -1.52 -3.85 -8.16
N GLN A 39 -2.27 -3.94 -7.06
CA GLN A 39 -3.56 -4.63 -7.01
C GLN A 39 -4.63 -3.92 -7.84
N LYS A 40 -4.77 -2.60 -7.69
CA LYS A 40 -5.81 -1.80 -8.37
C LYS A 40 -5.65 -1.81 -9.90
N LEU A 41 -4.41 -1.84 -10.38
CA LEU A 41 -4.09 -1.87 -11.82
C LEU A 41 -3.92 -3.29 -12.37
N ASP A 42 -4.16 -4.32 -11.56
CA ASP A 42 -3.93 -5.73 -11.86
C ASP A 42 -2.56 -6.01 -12.50
N ILE A 43 -1.52 -5.42 -11.92
CA ILE A 43 -0.15 -5.62 -12.37
C ILE A 43 0.40 -6.88 -11.71
N SER A 44 0.89 -7.80 -12.54
CA SER A 44 1.45 -9.10 -12.15
C SER A 44 0.42 -10.03 -11.49
N THR A 45 0.79 -11.30 -11.30
CA THR A 45 -0.09 -12.25 -10.60
C THR A 45 -0.14 -11.95 -9.10
N GLN A 46 -1.21 -12.39 -8.42
CA GLN A 46 -1.32 -12.28 -6.96
C GLN A 46 -0.09 -12.84 -6.24
N LYS A 47 0.36 -14.05 -6.62
CA LYS A 47 1.56 -14.69 -6.05
C LYS A 47 2.81 -13.82 -6.19
N MET A 48 3.01 -13.18 -7.35
CA MET A 48 4.17 -12.32 -7.58
C MET A 48 4.12 -11.07 -6.69
N ARG A 49 2.93 -10.49 -6.50
CA ARG A 49 2.73 -9.33 -5.61
C ARG A 49 2.97 -9.69 -4.14
N GLU A 50 2.56 -10.88 -3.71
CA GLU A 50 2.83 -11.38 -2.36
C GLU A 50 4.32 -11.60 -2.11
N ILE A 51 5.03 -12.24 -3.04
CA ILE A 51 6.49 -12.40 -2.98
C ILE A 51 7.20 -11.03 -2.90
N TRP A 52 6.79 -10.10 -3.75
CA TRP A 52 7.32 -8.74 -3.73
C TRP A 52 7.06 -8.05 -2.38
N TYR A 53 5.83 -8.14 -1.87
CA TYR A 53 5.47 -7.53 -0.59
C TYR A 53 6.28 -8.13 0.56
N ASP A 54 6.44 -9.45 0.61
CA ASP A 54 7.23 -10.12 1.64
C ASP A 54 8.71 -9.72 1.59
N ALA A 55 9.29 -9.62 0.39
CA ALA A 55 10.66 -9.16 0.22
C ALA A 55 10.85 -7.72 0.75
N PHE A 56 9.98 -6.78 0.36
CA PHE A 56 10.16 -5.37 0.70
C PHE A 56 9.61 -4.96 2.07
N LYS A 57 8.58 -5.65 2.57
CA LYS A 57 7.97 -5.35 3.88
C LYS A 57 8.61 -6.15 5.01
N LYS A 58 8.94 -7.41 4.77
CA LYS A 58 9.37 -8.37 5.80
C LYS A 58 10.84 -8.79 5.65
N GLY A 59 11.46 -8.51 4.50
CA GLY A 59 12.82 -8.98 4.21
C GLY A 59 12.90 -10.50 3.98
N ILE A 60 11.78 -11.14 3.60
CA ILE A 60 11.72 -12.57 3.32
C ILE A 60 11.80 -12.75 1.80
N TYR A 61 12.85 -13.41 1.33
CA TYR A 61 13.08 -13.62 -0.09
C TYR A 61 12.65 -15.03 -0.53
N PRO A 62 12.43 -15.28 -1.83
CA PRO A 62 12.02 -16.58 -2.34
C PRO A 62 12.92 -17.74 -1.88
N ASP A 63 14.23 -17.53 -1.84
CA ASP A 63 15.21 -18.53 -1.39
C ASP A 63 14.96 -18.94 0.09
N ASP A 64 14.49 -18.01 0.93
CA ASP A 64 14.12 -18.30 2.33
C ASP A 64 12.85 -19.17 2.43
N LEU A 65 11.94 -19.04 1.46
CA LEU A 65 10.69 -19.80 1.42
C LEU A 65 10.91 -21.24 0.96
N GLU A 66 11.77 -21.47 -0.04
CA GLU A 66 12.07 -22.82 -0.56
C GLU A 66 12.82 -23.70 0.44
N HIS A 67 13.55 -23.11 1.39
CA HIS A 67 14.29 -23.85 2.42
C HIS A 67 13.53 -24.03 3.75
N SER A 68 12.32 -23.49 3.85
CA SER A 68 11.46 -23.56 5.05
C SER A 68 10.32 -24.58 4.97
N ALA A 69 10.21 -25.30 3.84
CA ALA A 69 9.17 -26.29 3.54
C ALA A 69 9.55 -27.73 3.90
#